data_AF-A0A843AHN1-F1
#
_entry.id   AF-A0A843AHN1-F1
#
_cell.length_a   1.000
_cell.length_b   1.000
_cell.length_c   1.000
_cell.angle_alpha   90.00
_cell.angle_beta   90.00
_cell.angle_gamma   90.00
#
_symmetry.space_group_name_H-M   'P 1'
#
loop_
_entity.id
_entity.type
_entity.pdbx_description
1 polymer ?
#
loop_
_entity_poly.entity_id
_entity_poly.type
_entity_poly.pdbx_seq_one_letter_code
_entity_poly.pdbx_strand_id
1 'polypeptide(L)'
;MKAKNRTTLFIDSEIIDTIKQIAINKNTTQTKIINDYLKQGIEKEPQKNKSKLKFIVKPDPNKNIDDVISSIEAPKEFDPVEAVKEIRTRKG
;
A
#
# COMPACT_ATOMS: atom_id res chain seq x y z
N MET A 1 7.62 -4.94 2.64
CA MET A 1 6.93 -3.66 2.96
C MET A 1 5.96 -3.33 1.84
N LYS A 2 4.69 -3.00 2.11
CA LYS A 2 3.75 -2.57 1.06
C LYS A 2 4.27 -1.30 0.37
N ALA A 3 4.25 -1.28 -0.96
CA ALA A 3 4.67 -0.12 -1.74
C ALA A 3 3.80 1.11 -1.38
N LYS A 4 4.45 2.23 -1.08
CA LYS A 4 3.75 3.52 -0.87
C LYS A 4 3.70 4.26 -2.20
N ASN A 5 2.50 4.54 -2.68
CA ASN A 5 2.30 5.36 -3.87
C ASN A 5 2.34 6.85 -3.48
N ARG A 6 3.09 7.65 -4.24
CA ARG A 6 3.09 9.11 -4.10
C ARG A 6 2.06 9.68 -5.06
N THR A 7 1.19 10.54 -4.55
CA THR A 7 0.12 11.17 -5.34
C THR A 7 -0.01 12.63 -4.91
N THR A 8 -0.35 13.48 -5.87
CA THR A 8 -0.67 14.89 -5.65
C THR A 8 -2.19 15.04 -5.72
N LEU A 9 -2.78 15.75 -4.74
CA LEU A 9 -4.21 16.00 -4.65
C LEU A 9 -4.42 17.49 -4.45
N PHE A 10 -5.44 18.05 -5.09
CA PHE A 10 -5.94 19.39 -4.77
C PHE A 10 -6.98 19.25 -3.65
N ILE A 11 -6.79 20.00 -2.58
CA ILE A 11 -7.65 20.01 -1.38
C ILE A 11 -7.92 21.47 -1.04
N ASP A 12 -9.17 21.81 -0.73
CA ASP A 12 -9.54 23.17 -0.35
C ASP A 12 -8.75 23.65 0.87
N SER A 13 -8.41 24.94 0.88
CA SER A 13 -7.58 25.56 1.92
C SER A 13 -8.16 25.36 3.33
N GLU A 14 -9.46 25.54 3.48
CA GLU A 14 -10.15 25.39 4.77
C GLU A 14 -10.09 23.95 5.30
N ILE A 15 -10.19 22.96 4.41
CA ILE A 15 -10.11 21.54 4.78
C ILE A 15 -8.68 21.21 5.23
N ILE A 16 -7.66 21.63 4.48
CA ILE A 16 -6.28 21.33 4.85
C ILE A 16 -5.87 22.03 6.15
N ASP A 17 -6.35 23.24 6.43
CA ASP A 17 -6.07 23.95 7.67
C ASP A 17 -6.74 23.26 8.87
N THR A 18 -7.97 22.77 8.69
CA THR A 18 -8.65 21.95 9.70
C THR A 18 -7.86 20.66 9.98
N ILE A 19 -7.40 19.97 8.93
CA ILE A 19 -6.58 18.75 9.06
C ILE A 19 -5.28 19.03 9.81
N LYS A 20 -4.62 20.17 9.56
CA LYS A 20 -3.41 20.59 10.29
C LYS A 20 -3.69 20.74 11.78
N GLN A 21 -4.76 21.45 12.15
CA GLN A 21 -5.13 21.65 13.56
C GLN A 21 -5.44 20.31 14.25
N ILE A 22 -6.17 19.41 13.58
CA ILE A 22 -6.45 18.07 14.11
C ILE A 22 -5.16 17.28 14.31
N ALA A 23 -4.22 17.36 13.38
CA ALA A 23 -2.93 16.68 13.49
C ALA A 23 -2.12 17.18 14.69
N ILE A 24 -2.10 18.50 14.92
CA ILE A 24 -1.47 19.13 16.09
C ILE A 24 -2.12 18.63 17.38
N ASN A 25 -3.46 18.72 17.49
CA ASN A 25 -4.20 18.31 18.68
C ASN A 25 -4.01 16.82 19.03
N LYS A 26 -3.79 15.98 18.02
CA LYS A 26 -3.56 14.54 18.18
C LYS A 26 -2.09 14.14 18.27
N ASN A 27 -1.16 15.10 18.31
CA ASN A 27 0.29 14.85 18.27
C ASN A 27 0.67 13.86 17.16
N THR A 28 0.17 14.09 15.94
CA THR A 28 0.40 13.21 14.80
C THR A 28 0.64 13.97 13.50
N THR A 29 0.79 13.24 12.38
CA THR A 29 1.10 13.84 11.08
C THR A 29 -0.17 14.07 10.25
N GLN A 30 -0.16 15.14 9.44
CA GLN A 30 -1.23 15.43 8.47
C GLN A 30 -1.49 14.23 7.55
N THR A 31 -0.43 13.58 7.07
CA THR A 31 -0.52 12.38 6.23
C THR A 31 -1.27 11.24 6.91
N LYS A 32 -1.09 11.04 8.23
CA LYS A 32 -1.82 10.01 8.97
C LYS A 32 -3.31 10.34 9.04
N ILE A 33 -3.65 11.58 9.38
CA ILE A 33 -5.03 12.06 9.45
C ILE A 33 -5.74 11.92 8.09
N ILE A 34 -5.10 12.35 7.00
CA ILE A 34 -5.64 12.23 5.64
C ILE A 34 -5.93 10.77 5.31
N ASN A 35 -4.96 9.87 5.54
CA ASN A 35 -5.14 8.45 5.25
C ASN A 35 -6.26 7.81 6.10
N ASP A 36 -6.37 8.18 7.37
CA ASP A 36 -7.39 7.63 8.26
C ASP A 36 -8.79 8.08 7.84
N TYR A 37 -8.96 9.34 7.41
CA TYR A 37 -10.24 9.83 6.89
C TYR A 37 -10.59 9.24 5.53
N LEU A 38 -9.63 9.08 4.62
CA LEU A 38 -9.86 8.42 3.34
C LEU A 38 -10.32 6.96 3.53
N LYS A 39 -9.71 6.22 4.47
CA LYS A 39 -10.15 4.86 4.82
C LYS A 39 -11.59 4.83 5.34
N GLN A 40 -11.92 5.71 6.28
CA GLN A 40 -13.28 5.81 6.82
C GLN A 40 -14.31 6.16 5.74
N GLY A 41 -13.93 7.03 4.79
CA GLY A 41 -14.78 7.36 3.64
C GLY A 41 -15.09 6.12 2.78
N ILE A 42 -14.06 5.34 2.43
CA ILE A 42 -14.21 4.11 1.64
C ILE A 42 -15.05 3.06 2.40
N GLU A 43 -14.84 2.91 3.71
CA GLU A 43 -15.61 1.98 4.54
C GLU A 43 -17.10 2.35 4.60
N LYS A 44 -17.41 3.64 4.69
CA LYS A 44 -18.79 4.16 4.76
C LYS A 44 -19.47 4.27 3.39
N GLU A 45 -18.76 4.07 2.29
CA GLU A 45 -19.31 4.16 0.93
C GLU A 45 -20.48 3.16 0.73
N PRO A 46 -21.60 3.58 0.13
CA PRO A 46 -22.73 2.69 -0.16
C PRO A 46 -22.33 1.47 -1.01
N GLN A 47 -22.87 0.29 -0.68
CA GLN A 47 -22.59 -0.96 -1.39
C GLN A 47 -22.85 -0.88 -2.90
N LYS A 48 -23.82 -0.07 -3.34
CA LYS A 48 -24.14 0.19 -4.75
C LYS A 48 -22.95 0.72 -5.56
N ASN A 49 -22.04 1.45 -4.92
CA ASN A 49 -20.85 2.01 -5.53
C ASN A 49 -19.63 1.07 -5.35
N LYS A 50 -19.60 0.29 -4.26
CA LYS A 50 -18.57 -0.73 -4.02
C LYS A 50 -18.55 -1.84 -5.07
N SER A 51 -19.71 -2.25 -5.58
CA SER A 51 -19.82 -3.32 -6.59
C SER A 51 -19.26 -2.95 -7.97
N LYS A 52 -19.04 -1.65 -8.24
CA LYS A 52 -18.36 -1.16 -9.44
C LYS A 52 -16.83 -1.21 -9.33
N LEU A 53 -16.29 -1.36 -8.12
CA LEU A 53 -14.86 -1.54 -7.83
C LEU A 53 -14.46 -3.03 -7.96
N LYS A 54 -14.69 -3.66 -9.12
CA LYS A 54 -14.38 -5.10 -9.35
C LYS A 54 -12.87 -5.44 -9.42
N PHE A 55 -11.97 -4.50 -9.09
CA PHE A 55 -10.52 -4.66 -9.26
C PHE A 55 -9.66 -4.57 -7.98
N ILE A 56 -10.22 -4.61 -6.76
CA ILE A 56 -9.36 -4.50 -5.55
C ILE A 56 -9.42 -5.69 -4.59
N VAL A 57 -10.48 -6.50 -4.56
CA VAL A 57 -10.44 -7.82 -3.88
C VAL A 57 -11.37 -8.78 -4.63
N LYS A 58 -10.83 -9.86 -5.22
CA LYS A 58 -11.65 -10.98 -5.67
C LYS A 58 -11.84 -11.90 -4.46
N PRO A 59 -13.06 -12.08 -3.92
CA PRO A 59 -13.29 -13.12 -2.92
C PRO A 59 -13.47 -14.43 -3.68
N ASP A 60 -12.50 -15.34 -3.55
CA ASP A 60 -12.60 -16.71 -4.02
C ASP A 60 -13.08 -17.57 -2.83
N PRO A 61 -14.29 -18.14 -2.87
CA PRO A 61 -14.89 -18.82 -1.72
C PRO A 61 -14.21 -20.16 -1.35
N ASN A 62 -13.28 -20.65 -2.17
CA ASN A 62 -12.57 -21.92 -1.95
C ASN A 62 -11.10 -21.76 -1.54
N LYS A 63 -10.61 -20.54 -1.29
CA LYS A 63 -9.22 -20.32 -0.86
C LYS A 63 -9.15 -20.01 0.62
N ASN A 64 -8.63 -20.96 1.39
CA ASN A 64 -8.20 -20.69 2.75
C ASN A 64 -7.05 -19.67 2.72
N ILE A 65 -7.08 -18.75 3.69
CA ILE A 65 -6.12 -17.64 3.81
C ILE A 65 -4.66 -18.15 3.85
N ASP A 66 -4.45 -19.38 4.34
CA ASP A 66 -3.15 -20.03 4.44
C ASP A 66 -2.50 -20.34 3.08
N ASP A 67 -3.28 -20.61 2.02
CA ASP A 67 -2.75 -20.90 0.68
C ASP A 67 -2.20 -19.65 -0.02
N VAL A 68 -2.71 -18.47 0.35
CA VAL A 68 -2.24 -17.19 -0.20
C VAL A 68 -0.89 -16.79 0.41
N ILE A 69 -0.61 -17.23 1.64
CA ILE A 69 0.63 -16.94 2.35
C ILE A 69 1.77 -17.85 1.85
N SER A 70 1.48 -19.11 1.50
CA SER A 70 2.47 -20.04 0.94
C SER A 70 2.84 -19.75 -0.51
N SER A 71 1.93 -19.12 -1.29
CA SER A 71 2.12 -18.84 -2.72
C SER A 71 2.97 -17.60 -3.01
N ILE A 72 3.35 -16.83 -2.00
CA ILE A 72 4.33 -15.74 -2.14
C ILE A 72 5.73 -16.37 -2.00
N GLU A 73 6.12 -17.20 -2.97
CA GLU A 73 7.52 -17.52 -3.17
C GLU A 73 8.25 -16.20 -3.46
N ALA A 74 9.09 -15.78 -2.51
CA ALA A 74 9.96 -14.65 -2.73
C ALA A 74 10.88 -14.95 -3.92
N PRO A 75 11.12 -13.99 -4.83
CA PRO A 75 12.15 -14.17 -5.85
C PRO A 75 13.48 -14.47 -5.14
N LYS A 76 14.20 -15.49 -5.62
CA LYS A 76 15.48 -15.94 -5.05
C LYS A 76 16.36 -14.72 -4.74
N GLU A 77 16.88 -14.70 -3.51
CA GLU A 77 17.76 -13.64 -3.03
C GLU A 77 18.98 -13.51 -3.95
N PHE A 78 19.32 -12.27 -4.32
CA PHE A 78 20.49 -11.98 -5.14
C PHE A 78 21.75 -12.19 -4.29
N ASP A 79 22.57 -13.20 -4.64
CA ASP A 79 23.87 -13.44 -4.00
C ASP A 79 24.98 -12.64 -4.73
N PRO A 80 25.46 -11.54 -4.13
CA PRO A 80 26.51 -10.73 -4.74
C PRO A 80 27.86 -11.46 -4.83
N VAL A 81 28.12 -12.48 -4.00
CA VAL A 81 29.38 -13.23 -4.02
C VAL A 81 29.44 -14.15 -5.25
N GLU A 82 28.32 -14.77 -5.59
CA GLU A 82 28.20 -15.61 -6.78
C GLU A 82 28.30 -14.76 -8.07
N ALA A 83 27.63 -13.61 -8.09
CA ALA A 83 27.71 -12.66 -9.21
C ALA A 83 29.13 -12.15 -9.48
N VAL A 84 29.92 -11.88 -8.43
CA VAL A 84 31.33 -11.46 -8.58
C VAL A 84 32.22 -12.61 -9.04
N LYS A 85 31.99 -13.85 -8.58
CA LYS A 85 32.71 -15.03 -9.07
C LYS A 85 32.47 -15.26 -10.57
N GLU A 86 31.24 -15.09 -11.03
CA GLU A 86 30.87 -15.28 -12.44
C GLU A 86 31.53 -14.26 -13.38
N ILE A 87 31.68 -13.00 -12.94
CA ILE A 87 32.41 -11.98 -13.69
C ILE A 87 33.92 -12.31 -13.75
N ARG A 88 34.46 -12.85 -12.66
CA ARG A 88 35.90 -13.17 -12.54
C ARG A 88 36.31 -14.35 -13.43
N THR A 89 35.45 -15.36 -13.59
CA THR A 89 35.72 -16.53 -14.45
C THR A 89 35.53 -16.25 -15.94
N ARG A 90 34.81 -15.19 -16.34
CA ARG A 90 34.66 -14.80 -17.76
C ARG A 90 35.80 -13.93 -18.30
N LYS A 91 36.69 -13.42 -17.44
CA LYS A 91 37.84 -12.57 -17.81
C LYS A 91 39.21 -13.22 -17.56
N GLY A 92 39.24 -14.50 -17.21
CA GLY A 92 40.44 -15.35 -17.22
C GLY A 92 40.30 -16.42 -18.30
#